data_AF-A0AAD4TGZ0-F1
#
_entry.id   AF-A0AAD4TGZ0-F1
#
_cell.length_a   1.000
_cell.length_b   1.000
_cell.length_c   1.000
_cell.angle_alpha   90.00
_cell.angle_beta   90.00
_cell.angle_gamma   90.00
#
_symmetry.space_group_name_H-M   'P 1'
#
loop_
_entity.id
_entity.type
_entity.pdbx_description
1 polymer ?
#
loop_
_entity_poly.entity_id
_entity_poly.type
_entity_poly.pdbx_seq_one_letter_code
_entity_poly.pdbx_strand_id
1 'polypeptide(L)'
;MIIRSPEPEVKILVDRDPVKTFFEEWARPGHFSRTIAKGSDTTTWIWNLHADAHDFDSHTSDLEEISRKVFSAHFGQLSIIFLWLSGMYFHGAHFSNYEAWLSDPTHIRLSAHVVWLIVGQEILNGDVGGGFRGIQITSGFFQIWRASGITSELQLYCTAIGALVFAALMLFAGWFHYHKDAPKSAWFQDVESMLNHHLAQN
;
A
#
# COMPACT_ATOMS: atom_id res chain seq x y z
N MET A 1 42.04 0.81 -19.66
CA MET A 1 41.46 0.36 -18.38
C MET A 1 41.39 1.58 -17.48
N ILE A 2 40.24 2.26 -17.43
CA ILE A 2 40.04 3.40 -16.53
C ILE A 2 39.68 2.79 -15.18
N ILE A 3 40.61 2.85 -14.23
CA ILE A 3 40.35 2.48 -12.85
C ILE A 3 39.45 3.59 -12.30
N ARG A 4 38.16 3.29 -12.15
CA ARG A 4 37.25 4.18 -11.41
C ARG A 4 37.80 4.30 -9.98
N SER A 5 37.94 5.54 -9.51
CA SER A 5 38.10 5.82 -8.08
C SER A 5 37.02 5.05 -7.30
N PRO A 6 37.32 4.46 -6.13
CA PRO A 6 36.27 3.97 -5.26
C PRO A 6 35.28 5.11 -5.02
N GLU A 7 34.00 4.85 -5.23
CA GLU A 7 32.93 5.80 -4.91
C GLU A 7 32.99 6.11 -3.42
N PRO A 8 32.81 7.37 -3.00
CA PRO A 8 32.80 7.71 -1.59
C PRO A 8 31.73 6.89 -0.87
N GLU A 9 32.13 6.22 0.22
CA GLU A 9 31.25 5.38 1.01
C GLU A 9 30.07 6.21 1.54
N VAL A 10 28.86 5.92 1.06
CA VAL A 10 27.64 6.66 1.44
C VAL A 10 27.36 6.40 2.91
N LYS A 11 27.47 7.46 3.74
CA LYS A 11 27.19 7.36 5.18
C LYS A 11 25.69 7.50 5.44
N ILE A 12 25.06 6.42 5.86
CA ILE A 12 23.68 6.43 6.34
C ILE A 12 23.64 7.18 7.69
N LEU A 13 23.05 8.37 7.69
CA LEU A 13 22.83 9.17 8.89
C LEU A 13 21.36 9.13 9.29
N VAL A 14 21.09 8.64 10.50
CA VAL A 14 19.73 8.55 11.08
C VAL A 14 19.71 9.17 12.47
N ASP A 15 18.58 9.76 12.83
CA ASP A 15 18.28 10.14 14.22
C ASP A 15 17.51 9.02 14.91
N ARG A 16 17.91 8.70 16.14
CA ARG A 16 17.31 7.64 16.97
C ARG A 16 16.17 8.20 17.83
N ASP A 17 15.03 7.52 17.78
CA ASP A 17 13.80 7.85 18.51
C ASP A 17 13.37 9.34 18.42
N PRO A 18 13.32 9.94 17.21
CA PRO A 18 13.09 11.39 17.07
C PRO A 18 11.67 11.81 17.47
N VAL A 19 10.67 10.94 17.31
CA VAL A 19 9.27 11.20 17.65
C VAL A 19 8.74 10.04 18.48
N LYS A 20 8.36 10.31 19.73
CA LYS A 20 7.77 9.31 20.62
C LYS A 20 6.44 8.80 20.06
N THR A 21 6.25 7.49 20.01
CA THR A 21 4.96 6.89 19.65
C THR A 21 3.99 7.02 20.83
N PHE A 22 2.94 7.83 20.66
CA PHE A 22 1.89 8.05 21.67
C PHE A 22 0.56 8.43 21.02
N PHE A 23 -0.56 8.14 21.68
CA PHE A 23 -1.92 8.38 21.15
C PHE A 23 -2.47 9.79 21.46
N GLU A 24 -1.75 10.63 22.21
CA GLU A 24 -2.25 11.97 22.61
C GLU A 24 -2.56 12.87 21.42
N GLU A 25 -1.72 12.84 20.38
CA GLU A 25 -1.93 13.65 19.18
C GLU A 25 -3.19 13.22 18.41
N TRP A 26 -3.59 11.94 18.51
CA TRP A 26 -4.81 11.43 17.87
C TRP A 26 -6.08 11.99 18.54
N ALA A 27 -6.00 12.32 19.83
CA ALA A 27 -7.08 12.98 20.56
C ALA A 27 -7.18 14.49 20.24
N ARG A 28 -6.25 15.04 19.46
CA ARG A 28 -6.20 16.46 19.05
C ARG A 28 -6.21 16.58 17.52
N PRO A 29 -7.38 16.40 16.86
CA PRO A 29 -7.44 16.51 15.41
C PRO A 29 -6.96 17.90 14.96
N GLY A 30 -6.07 17.92 13.96
CA GLY A 30 -5.47 19.15 13.45
C GLY A 30 -4.22 19.61 14.20
N HIS A 31 -3.66 18.79 15.11
CA HIS A 31 -2.42 19.09 15.84
C HIS A 31 -1.24 19.51 14.95
N PHE A 32 -1.24 19.05 13.69
CA PHE A 32 -0.23 19.36 12.68
C PHE A 32 -0.28 20.81 12.16
N SER A 33 -1.38 21.54 12.39
CA SER A 33 -1.55 22.93 11.96
C SER A 33 -1.90 23.82 13.14
N ARG A 34 -1.11 24.86 13.39
CA ARG A 34 -1.37 25.84 14.46
C ARG A 34 -2.71 26.58 14.29
N THR A 35 -3.19 26.67 13.06
CA THR A 35 -4.47 27.31 12.71
C THR A 35 -5.65 26.42 13.10
N ILE A 36 -5.54 25.11 12.86
CA ILE A 36 -6.61 24.12 13.06
C ILE A 36 -6.59 23.57 14.50
N ALA A 37 -5.42 23.45 15.12
CA ALA A 37 -5.25 22.89 16.47
C ALA A 37 -6.03 23.62 17.58
N LYS A 38 -6.47 24.87 17.35
CA LYS A 38 -7.24 25.66 18.32
C LYS A 38 -8.69 25.20 18.49
N GLY A 39 -9.18 24.32 17.61
CA GLY A 39 -10.55 23.80 17.66
C GLY A 39 -11.49 24.43 16.63
N SER A 40 -12.72 23.90 16.56
CA SER A 40 -13.71 24.27 15.54
C SER A 40 -14.65 25.38 16.01
N ASP A 41 -14.49 26.59 15.47
CA ASP A 41 -15.49 27.66 15.62
C ASP A 41 -16.59 27.57 14.53
N THR A 42 -16.27 26.94 13.39
CA THR A 42 -17.19 26.74 12.26
C THR A 42 -17.04 25.34 11.66
N THR A 43 -18.03 24.89 10.88
CA THR A 43 -17.95 23.60 10.16
C THR A 43 -16.89 23.59 9.07
N THR A 44 -16.44 24.76 8.59
CA THR A 44 -15.29 24.89 7.67
C THR A 44 -14.03 24.25 8.25
N TRP A 45 -13.86 24.27 9.58
CA TRP A 45 -12.76 23.62 10.25
C TRP A 45 -12.63 22.13 9.89
N ILE A 46 -13.76 21.41 9.76
CA ILE A 46 -13.77 19.98 9.41
C ILE A 46 -13.20 19.77 8.00
N TRP A 47 -13.54 20.66 7.06
CA TRP A 47 -13.05 20.56 5.69
C TRP A 47 -11.55 20.88 5.61
N ASN A 48 -11.11 21.94 6.29
CA ASN A 48 -9.69 22.31 6.35
C ASN A 48 -8.86 21.19 7.01
N LEU A 49 -9.37 20.54 8.05
CA LEU A 49 -8.72 19.40 8.69
C LEU A 49 -8.37 18.29 7.67
N HIS A 50 -9.28 17.98 6.74
CA HIS A 50 -9.03 16.94 5.73
C HIS A 50 -8.18 17.44 4.57
N ALA A 51 -8.43 18.67 4.11
CA ALA A 51 -7.70 19.27 2.99
C ALA A 51 -6.20 19.43 3.30
N ASP A 52 -5.88 19.84 4.52
CA ASP A 52 -4.52 20.15 4.93
C ASP A 52 -3.77 18.93 5.50
N ALA A 53 -4.42 17.77 5.66
CA ALA A 53 -3.85 16.60 6.35
C ALA A 53 -2.54 16.08 5.72
N HIS A 54 -2.41 16.16 4.40
CA HIS A 54 -1.21 15.73 3.67
C HIS A 54 -0.44 16.90 3.04
N ASP A 55 -0.80 18.13 3.36
CA ASP A 55 -0.05 19.32 2.95
C ASP A 55 1.13 19.56 3.91
N PHE A 56 2.15 18.70 3.83
CA PHE A 56 3.24 18.68 4.80
C PHE A 56 4.04 19.99 4.86
N ASP A 57 4.10 20.73 3.75
CA ASP A 57 4.79 22.03 3.66
C ASP A 57 4.08 23.12 4.49
N SER A 58 2.76 23.02 4.70
CA SER A 58 2.03 23.97 5.56
C SER A 58 2.12 23.63 7.06
N HIS A 59 2.58 22.42 7.41
CA HIS A 59 2.73 21.99 8.80
C HIS A 59 4.00 22.52 9.44
N THR A 60 5.10 22.54 8.69
CA THR A 60 6.46 22.85 9.16
C THR A 60 7.29 23.43 8.02
N SER A 61 8.27 24.27 8.34
CA SER A 61 9.25 24.76 7.36
C SER A 61 10.52 23.91 7.29
N ASP A 62 10.60 22.85 8.09
CA ASP A 62 11.76 21.95 8.13
C ASP A 62 11.68 20.90 7.01
N LEU A 63 12.52 21.06 5.98
CA LEU A 63 12.61 20.15 4.86
C LEU A 63 12.99 18.72 5.26
N GLU A 64 13.75 18.54 6.35
CA GLU A 64 14.09 17.20 6.84
C GLU A 64 12.87 16.49 7.41
N GLU A 65 12.07 17.19 8.23
CA GLU A 65 10.81 16.67 8.76
C GLU A 65 9.81 16.34 7.64
N ILE A 66 9.69 17.21 6.63
CA ILE A 66 8.83 16.98 5.46
C ILE A 66 9.29 15.73 4.70
N SER A 67 10.60 15.61 4.44
CA SER A 67 11.16 14.44 3.75
C SER A 67 10.89 13.14 4.52
N ARG A 68 10.99 13.17 5.86
CA ARG A 68 10.66 12.03 6.73
C ARG A 68 9.17 11.66 6.66
N LYS A 69 8.27 12.65 6.66
CA LYS A 69 6.81 12.44 6.51
C LYS A 69 6.49 11.79 5.16
N VAL A 70 7.06 12.32 4.06
CA VAL A 70 6.88 11.77 2.71
C VAL A 70 7.39 10.33 2.64
N PHE A 71 8.60 10.05 3.16
CA PHE A 71 9.18 8.72 3.14
C PHE A 71 8.33 7.70 3.89
N SER A 72 7.86 8.04 5.10
CA SER A 72 6.94 7.19 5.86
C SER A 72 5.59 7.01 5.16
N ALA A 73 5.04 8.07 4.55
CA ALA A 73 3.79 8.00 3.81
C ALA A 73 3.88 7.06 2.59
N HIS A 74 5.02 7.02 1.90
CA HIS A 74 5.26 6.06 0.82
C HIS A 74 5.16 4.61 1.29
N PHE A 75 5.73 4.28 2.45
CA PHE A 75 5.57 2.95 3.03
C PHE A 75 4.12 2.64 3.42
N GLY A 76 3.39 3.63 3.95
CA GLY A 76 1.95 3.51 4.20
C GLY A 76 1.16 3.20 2.92
N GLN A 77 1.46 3.90 1.83
CA GLN A 77 0.86 3.66 0.51
C GLN A 77 1.20 2.25 -0.01
N LEU A 78 2.46 1.84 0.09
CA LEU A 78 2.88 0.48 -0.30
C LEU A 78 2.16 -0.60 0.52
N SER A 79 1.99 -0.39 1.83
CA SER A 79 1.22 -1.30 2.68
C SER A 79 -0.22 -1.46 2.18
N ILE A 80 -0.89 -0.37 1.81
CA ILE A 80 -2.26 -0.42 1.29
C ILE A 80 -2.30 -1.15 -0.07
N ILE A 81 -1.31 -0.91 -0.95
CA ILE A 81 -1.19 -1.62 -2.23
C ILE A 81 -1.04 -3.12 -2.01
N PHE A 82 -0.15 -3.55 -1.10
CA PHE A 82 0.02 -4.97 -0.78
C PHE A 82 -1.21 -5.59 -0.13
N LEU A 83 -1.91 -4.85 0.73
CA LEU A 83 -3.18 -5.30 1.31
C LEU A 83 -4.26 -5.47 0.24
N TRP A 84 -4.37 -4.52 -0.69
CA TRP A 84 -5.28 -4.61 -1.83
C TRP A 84 -4.94 -5.82 -2.71
N LEU A 85 -3.66 -6.00 -3.06
CA LEU A 85 -3.19 -7.18 -3.81
C LEU A 85 -3.52 -8.47 -3.07
N SER A 86 -3.20 -8.56 -1.76
CA SER A 86 -3.54 -9.71 -0.92
C SER A 86 -5.03 -10.04 -1.00
N GLY A 87 -5.89 -9.02 -0.90
CA GLY A 87 -7.34 -9.16 -1.08
C GLY A 87 -7.71 -9.72 -2.45
N MET A 88 -7.11 -9.24 -3.54
CA MET A 88 -7.38 -9.76 -4.89
C MET A 88 -7.03 -11.25 -5.02
N TYR A 89 -5.85 -11.66 -4.50
CA TYR A 89 -5.45 -13.07 -4.51
C TYR A 89 -6.35 -13.92 -3.60
N PHE A 90 -6.71 -13.43 -2.42
CA PHE A 90 -7.59 -14.14 -1.48
C PHE A 90 -9.00 -14.35 -2.06
N HIS A 91 -9.56 -13.33 -2.70
CA HIS A 91 -10.83 -13.44 -3.41
C HIS A 91 -10.77 -14.46 -4.55
N GLY A 92 -9.65 -14.50 -5.29
CA GLY A 92 -9.36 -15.55 -6.26
C GLY A 92 -9.31 -16.95 -5.65
N ALA A 93 -8.75 -17.10 -4.46
CA ALA A 93 -8.59 -18.39 -3.80
C ALA A 93 -9.89 -18.96 -3.22
N HIS A 94 -10.78 -18.11 -2.68
CA HIS A 94 -11.94 -18.58 -1.90
C HIS A 94 -13.31 -18.33 -2.51
N PHE A 95 -13.45 -17.31 -3.36
CA PHE A 95 -14.75 -16.83 -3.84
C PHE A 95 -14.81 -16.74 -5.36
N SER A 96 -14.06 -17.59 -6.04
CA SER A 96 -13.89 -17.52 -7.48
C SER A 96 -14.16 -18.85 -8.17
N ASN A 97 -14.27 -18.79 -9.49
CA ASN A 97 -14.32 -19.97 -10.35
C ASN A 97 -13.00 -20.18 -11.11
N TYR A 98 -11.85 -19.82 -10.51
CA TYR A 98 -10.56 -19.79 -11.19
C TYR A 98 -10.14 -21.14 -11.80
N GLU A 99 -10.23 -22.24 -11.04
CA GLU A 99 -9.86 -23.58 -11.55
C GLU A 99 -10.82 -24.04 -12.66
N ALA A 100 -12.12 -23.77 -12.52
CA ALA A 100 -13.10 -24.06 -13.56
C ALA A 100 -12.80 -23.24 -14.83
N TRP A 101 -12.56 -21.93 -14.69
CA TRP A 101 -12.14 -21.08 -15.80
C TRP A 101 -10.84 -21.55 -16.46
N LEU A 102 -9.88 -22.05 -15.68
CA LEU A 102 -8.61 -22.55 -16.21
C LEU A 102 -8.82 -23.78 -17.12
N SER A 103 -9.84 -24.59 -16.84
CA SER A 103 -10.20 -25.77 -17.65
C SER A 103 -10.90 -25.42 -18.97
N ASP A 104 -11.71 -24.35 -19.02
CA ASP A 104 -12.31 -23.83 -20.26
C ASP A 104 -12.35 -22.28 -20.28
N PRO A 105 -11.22 -21.64 -20.61
CA PRO A 105 -11.09 -20.18 -20.56
C PRO A 105 -11.91 -19.44 -21.62
N THR A 106 -12.40 -20.15 -22.64
CA THR A 106 -13.11 -19.56 -23.79
C THR A 106 -14.62 -19.45 -23.57
N HIS A 107 -15.21 -20.33 -22.77
CA HIS A 107 -16.65 -20.32 -22.52
C HIS A 107 -17.02 -19.92 -21.09
N ILE A 108 -16.18 -20.24 -20.11
CA ILE A 108 -16.41 -19.85 -18.71
C ILE A 108 -16.02 -18.38 -18.53
N ARG A 109 -16.89 -17.61 -17.88
CA ARG A 109 -16.62 -16.19 -17.57
C ARG A 109 -15.96 -16.09 -16.20
N LEU A 110 -15.09 -15.11 -16.04
CA LEU A 110 -14.30 -14.91 -14.83
C LEU A 110 -15.19 -14.33 -13.72
N SER A 111 -15.17 -14.92 -12.53
CA SER A 111 -15.85 -14.38 -11.35
C SER A 111 -15.02 -14.62 -10.08
N ALA A 112 -14.93 -13.62 -9.21
CA ALA A 112 -14.20 -13.68 -7.93
C ALA A 112 -14.90 -12.91 -6.79
N HIS A 113 -16.19 -12.60 -6.97
CA HIS A 113 -17.00 -11.89 -5.99
C HIS A 113 -18.39 -12.51 -5.94
N VAL A 114 -18.81 -12.91 -4.74
CA VAL A 114 -20.12 -13.49 -4.48
C VAL A 114 -20.87 -12.61 -3.49
N VAL A 115 -22.09 -12.23 -3.85
CA VAL A 115 -22.96 -11.38 -3.05
C VAL A 115 -23.76 -12.21 -2.05
N TRP A 116 -23.89 -11.74 -0.81
CA TRP A 116 -24.70 -12.40 0.22
C TRP A 116 -26.21 -12.25 -0.01
N LEU A 117 -26.95 -13.27 0.40
CA LEU A 117 -28.42 -13.37 0.28
C LEU A 117 -29.09 -12.68 1.49
N ILE A 118 -29.36 -11.38 1.37
CA ILE A 118 -29.98 -10.61 2.47
C ILE A 118 -31.30 -9.97 2.03
N VAL A 119 -31.26 -9.16 0.96
CA VAL A 119 -32.38 -8.31 0.52
C VAL A 119 -32.83 -8.56 -0.92
N GLY A 120 -32.49 -9.72 -1.50
CA GLY A 120 -32.71 -10.01 -2.92
C GLY A 120 -31.53 -9.62 -3.82
N GLN A 121 -30.45 -9.09 -3.25
CA GLN A 121 -29.25 -8.67 -3.98
C GLN A 121 -28.46 -9.84 -4.59
N GLU A 122 -28.77 -11.09 -4.24
CA GLU A 122 -28.22 -12.29 -4.87
C GLU A 122 -28.61 -12.43 -6.35
N ILE A 123 -29.56 -11.64 -6.84
CA ILE A 123 -29.80 -11.47 -8.29
C ILE A 123 -28.52 -11.05 -9.04
N LEU A 124 -27.58 -10.38 -8.35
CA LEU A 124 -26.27 -10.01 -8.87
C LEU A 124 -25.33 -11.20 -9.07
N ASN A 125 -25.59 -12.35 -8.42
CA ASN A 125 -24.86 -13.60 -8.64
C ASN A 125 -25.35 -14.27 -9.94
N GLY A 126 -24.91 -13.72 -11.07
CA GLY A 126 -25.19 -14.27 -12.40
C GLY A 126 -24.55 -15.64 -12.60
N ASP A 127 -25.14 -16.46 -13.46
CA ASP A 127 -24.49 -17.68 -13.93
C ASP A 127 -23.34 -17.32 -14.89
N VAL A 128 -22.12 -17.68 -14.49
CA VAL A 128 -20.88 -17.40 -15.23
C VAL A 128 -20.27 -18.67 -15.85
N GLY A 129 -20.95 -19.81 -15.74
CA GLY A 129 -20.44 -21.11 -16.16
C GLY A 129 -19.56 -21.78 -15.10
N GLY A 130 -19.21 -23.05 -15.34
CA GLY A 130 -18.40 -23.84 -14.40
C GLY A 130 -19.13 -24.20 -13.09
N GLY A 131 -20.46 -24.18 -13.08
CA GLY A 131 -21.27 -24.45 -11.88
C GLY A 131 -21.20 -23.34 -10.83
N PHE A 132 -20.66 -22.18 -11.17
CA PHE A 132 -20.45 -21.06 -10.26
C PHE A 132 -21.39 -19.89 -10.59
N ARG A 133 -21.85 -19.21 -9.53
CA ARG A 133 -22.66 -17.99 -9.66
C ARG A 133 -22.04 -16.86 -8.86
N GLY A 134 -21.82 -15.72 -9.51
CA GLY A 134 -21.17 -14.57 -8.92
C GLY A 134 -21.14 -13.38 -9.86
N ILE A 135 -20.47 -12.31 -9.44
CA ILE A 135 -20.27 -11.13 -10.27
C ILE A 135 -19.16 -11.42 -11.27
N GLN A 136 -19.43 -11.20 -12.56
CA GLN A 136 -18.40 -11.28 -13.59
C GLN A 136 -17.38 -10.15 -13.40
N ILE A 137 -16.10 -10.49 -13.26
CA ILE A 137 -15.02 -9.52 -13.08
C ILE A 137 -14.38 -9.14 -14.42
N THR A 138 -13.86 -7.91 -14.51
CA THR A 138 -13.22 -7.36 -15.72
C THR A 138 -11.79 -6.87 -15.49
N SER A 139 -11.21 -7.16 -14.32
CA SER A 139 -9.87 -6.71 -13.90
C SER A 139 -8.71 -7.44 -14.57
N GLY A 140 -8.94 -8.58 -15.23
CA GLY A 140 -7.91 -9.34 -15.94
C GLY A 140 -7.01 -10.22 -15.05
N PHE A 141 -7.33 -10.37 -13.77
CA PHE A 141 -6.47 -11.11 -12.82
C PHE A 141 -6.31 -12.60 -13.17
N PHE A 142 -7.34 -13.28 -13.69
CA PHE A 142 -7.17 -14.71 -14.01
C PHE A 142 -6.16 -14.94 -15.14
N GLN A 143 -6.12 -14.03 -16.14
CA GLN A 143 -5.12 -14.08 -17.21
C GLN A 143 -3.71 -13.85 -16.66
N ILE A 144 -3.55 -12.92 -15.71
CA ILE A 144 -2.28 -12.66 -15.04
C ILE A 144 -1.84 -13.89 -14.23
N TRP A 145 -2.73 -14.48 -13.45
CA TRP A 145 -2.42 -15.69 -12.67
C TRP A 145 -2.07 -16.88 -13.56
N ARG A 146 -2.81 -17.07 -14.66
CA ARG A 146 -2.50 -18.09 -15.67
C ARG A 146 -1.14 -17.86 -16.31
N ALA A 147 -0.81 -16.63 -16.69
CA ALA A 147 0.50 -16.29 -17.25
C ALA A 147 1.65 -16.51 -16.24
N SER A 148 1.34 -16.42 -14.94
CA SER A 148 2.26 -16.70 -13.84
C SER A 148 2.39 -18.20 -13.51
N GLY A 149 1.70 -19.07 -14.25
CA GLY A 149 1.74 -20.53 -14.05
C GLY A 149 0.98 -21.02 -12.81
N ILE A 150 0.06 -20.22 -12.28
CA ILE A 150 -0.80 -20.62 -11.16
C ILE A 150 -1.86 -21.60 -11.69
N THR A 151 -2.01 -22.74 -11.03
CA THR A 151 -2.93 -23.82 -11.46
C THR A 151 -3.91 -24.25 -10.38
N SER A 152 -3.79 -23.73 -9.16
CA SER A 152 -4.67 -24.12 -8.05
C SER A 152 -4.99 -22.95 -7.11
N GLU A 153 -6.14 -23.02 -6.46
CA GLU A 153 -6.58 -22.05 -5.45
C GLU A 153 -5.61 -21.98 -4.25
N LEU A 154 -4.96 -23.10 -3.90
CA LEU A 154 -3.97 -23.14 -2.82
C LEU A 154 -2.80 -22.19 -3.06
N GLN A 155 -2.31 -22.10 -4.30
CA GLN A 155 -1.22 -21.19 -4.66
C GLN A 155 -1.65 -19.71 -4.53
N LEU A 156 -2.89 -19.39 -4.92
CA LEU A 156 -3.46 -18.06 -4.73
C LEU A 156 -3.56 -17.71 -3.24
N TYR A 157 -4.00 -18.66 -2.42
CA TYR A 157 -4.08 -18.49 -0.97
C TYR A 157 -2.71 -18.21 -0.34
N CYS A 158 -1.69 -19.01 -0.66
CA CYS A 158 -0.34 -18.78 -0.18
C CYS A 158 0.21 -17.43 -0.61
N THR A 159 -0.05 -17.02 -1.86
CA THR A 159 0.36 -15.70 -2.38
C THR A 159 -0.34 -14.57 -1.62
N ALA A 160 -1.63 -14.71 -1.30
CA ALA A 160 -2.37 -13.74 -0.51
C ALA A 160 -1.77 -13.55 0.89
N ILE A 161 -1.44 -14.65 1.58
CA ILE A 161 -0.79 -14.58 2.90
C ILE A 161 0.59 -13.93 2.80
N GLY A 162 1.39 -14.28 1.79
CA GLY A 162 2.68 -13.62 1.54
C GLY A 162 2.53 -12.11 1.37
N ALA A 163 1.61 -11.68 0.50
CA ALA A 163 1.32 -10.26 0.28
C ALA A 163 0.83 -9.55 1.56
N LEU A 164 0.05 -10.23 2.41
CA LEU A 164 -0.40 -9.68 3.69
C LEU A 164 0.76 -9.47 4.68
N VAL A 165 1.70 -10.42 4.74
CA VAL A 165 2.93 -10.26 5.54
C VAL A 165 3.76 -9.08 5.02
N PHE A 166 3.90 -8.94 3.69
CA PHE A 166 4.57 -7.78 3.10
C PHE A 166 3.86 -6.46 3.43
N ALA A 167 2.53 -6.42 3.43
CA ALA A 167 1.79 -5.23 3.87
C ALA A 167 2.15 -4.85 5.31
N ALA A 168 2.16 -5.83 6.23
CA ALA A 168 2.56 -5.61 7.62
C ALA A 168 4.02 -5.13 7.76
N LEU A 169 4.94 -5.69 6.95
CA LEU A 169 6.34 -5.26 6.91
C LEU A 169 6.49 -3.82 6.40
N MET A 170 5.76 -3.44 5.34
CA MET A 170 5.78 -2.07 4.83
C MET A 170 5.21 -1.08 5.86
N LEU A 171 4.11 -1.42 6.51
CA LEU A 171 3.53 -0.59 7.58
C LEU A 171 4.52 -0.40 8.74
N PHE A 172 5.18 -1.49 9.15
CA PHE A 172 6.22 -1.45 10.17
C PHE A 172 7.42 -0.60 9.75
N ALA A 173 7.90 -0.74 8.50
CA ALA A 173 9.01 0.03 7.97
C ALA A 173 8.71 1.54 7.95
N GLY A 174 7.49 1.94 7.58
CA GLY A 174 7.05 3.33 7.64
C GLY A 174 7.09 3.89 9.06
N TRP A 175 6.49 3.18 10.03
CA TRP A 175 6.59 3.56 11.44
C TRP A 175 8.04 3.62 11.93
N PHE A 176 8.86 2.64 11.57
CA PHE A 176 10.25 2.54 12.01
C PHE A 176 11.08 3.72 11.49
N HIS A 177 10.98 4.04 10.20
CA HIS A 177 11.73 5.13 9.57
C HIS A 177 11.19 6.54 9.89
N TYR A 178 10.08 6.65 10.62
CA TYR A 178 9.59 7.93 11.14
C TYR A 178 9.86 8.09 12.64
N HIS A 179 9.56 7.07 13.44
CA HIS A 179 9.60 7.14 14.91
C HIS A 179 10.87 6.59 15.53
N LYS A 180 11.59 5.68 14.86
CA LYS A 180 12.76 4.99 15.42
C LYS A 180 14.06 5.42 14.80
N ASP A 181 14.22 5.23 13.49
CA ASP A 181 15.45 5.54 12.76
C ASP A 181 15.13 6.45 11.58
N ALA A 182 14.97 7.74 11.85
CA ALA A 182 14.58 8.69 10.82
C ALA A 182 15.79 9.20 10.04
N PRO A 183 15.84 9.02 8.71
CA PRO A 183 16.97 9.48 7.89
C PRO A 183 17.14 11.00 7.94
N LYS A 184 18.37 11.48 7.79
CA LYS A 184 18.68 12.91 7.66
C LYS A 184 18.53 13.41 6.23
N SER A 185 18.40 14.73 6.07
CA SER A 185 18.25 15.38 4.76
C SER A 185 19.32 14.98 3.75
N ALA A 186 20.58 14.83 4.20
CA ALA A 186 21.69 14.40 3.35
C ALA A 186 21.48 13.02 2.70
N TRP A 187 20.78 12.10 3.37
CA TRP A 187 20.46 10.79 2.80
C TRP A 187 19.41 10.90 1.69
N PHE A 188 18.39 11.73 1.88
CA PHE A 188 17.35 11.97 0.87
C PHE A 188 17.88 12.71 -0.37
N GLN A 189 18.90 13.55 -0.19
CA GLN A 189 19.50 14.35 -1.27
C GLN A 189 20.59 13.62 -2.05
N ASP A 190 20.97 12.40 -1.66
CA ASP A 190 21.92 11.57 -2.40
C ASP A 190 21.26 10.96 -3.65
N VAL A 191 21.08 11.80 -4.67
CA VAL A 191 20.42 11.43 -5.92
C VAL A 191 21.23 10.44 -6.74
N GLU A 192 22.55 10.45 -6.64
CA GLU A 192 23.40 9.50 -7.37
C GLU A 192 23.23 8.11 -6.79
N SER A 193 23.30 7.96 -5.47
CA SER A 193 23.00 6.69 -4.79
C SER A 193 21.58 6.25 -5.09
N MET A 194 20.58 7.14 -4.97
CA MET A 194 19.19 6.80 -5.28
C MET A 194 19.04 6.29 -6.72
N LEU A 195 19.55 7.01 -7.72
CA LEU A 195 19.44 6.61 -9.12
C LEU A 195 20.17 5.30 -9.40
N ASN A 196 21.36 5.12 -8.87
CA ASN A 196 22.12 3.89 -9.04
C ASN A 196 21.34 2.70 -8.48
N HIS A 197 20.81 2.77 -7.25
CA HIS A 197 20.05 1.68 -6.65
C HIS A 197 18.69 1.43 -7.32
N HIS A 198 18.02 2.46 -7.84
CA HIS A 198 16.73 2.28 -8.52
C HIS A 198 16.88 1.76 -9.96
N LEU A 199 17.97 2.08 -10.66
CA LEU A 199 18.21 1.65 -12.04
C LEU A 199 19.03 0.37 -12.13
N ALA A 200 20.02 0.20 -11.26
CA ALA A 200 20.95 -0.92 -11.25
C ALA A 200 20.99 -1.52 -9.84
N GLN A 201 20.28 -2.63 -9.64
CA GLN A 201 20.38 -3.46 -8.43
C GLN A 201 21.67 -4.29 -8.42
N ASN A 202 22.84 -3.64 -8.61
CA ASN A 202 24.15 -4.29 -8.54
C ASN A 202 24.77 -4.14 -7.15
#